data_AF-A0A8J3Z850-F1
#
_entry.id   AF-A0A8J3Z850-F1
#
_cell.length_a   1.000
_cell.length_b   1.000
_cell.length_c   1.000
_cell.angle_alpha   90.00
_cell.angle_beta   90.00
_cell.angle_gamma   90.00
#
_symmetry.space_group_name_H-M   'P 1'
#
loop_
_entity.id
_entity.type
_entity.pdbx_description
1 polymer ?
#
loop_
_entity_poly.entity_id
_entity_poly.type
_entity_poly.pdbx_seq_one_letter_code
_entity_poly.pdbx_strand_id
1 'polypeptide(L)'
;MNHCTEWADWIHGEKKIYPVDPYVSIGLTTGADDILAVRNVTAKVFRRTLATNATAVQCTYGGGFSPGHLVVVDTVRQKTRFHSDDDEEDVYHEMPPGTITLHGLDHESAEIVFESQERYLYEGMVTITAEVNGEQQIIEVGSAEAPLRWTLGGTAGPAGGEFLQSLGPGYDWDPTRRTWVQITEGLPSWVPR
;
A
#
# COMPACT_ATOMS: atom_id res chain seq x y z
N MET A 1 8.58 -5.97 -21.71
CA MET A 1 8.50 -6.60 -20.38
C MET A 1 9.19 -5.67 -19.42
N ASN A 2 8.43 -5.00 -18.56
CA ASN A 2 8.98 -4.07 -17.57
C ASN A 2 9.43 -4.91 -16.37
N HIS A 3 10.60 -4.61 -15.79
CA HIS A 3 11.12 -5.31 -14.60
C HIS A 3 10.12 -5.28 -13.44
N CYS A 4 9.24 -4.26 -13.38
CA CYS A 4 8.17 -4.15 -12.40
C CYS A 4 7.19 -5.33 -12.41
N THR A 5 6.91 -5.97 -13.56
CA THR A 5 5.95 -7.09 -13.63
C THR A 5 6.51 -8.35 -12.99
N GLU A 6 7.76 -8.70 -13.28
CA GLU A 6 8.42 -9.89 -12.70
C GLU A 6 8.56 -9.75 -11.18
N TRP A 7 8.86 -8.55 -10.70
CA TRP A 7 8.88 -8.22 -9.27
C TRP A 7 7.49 -8.38 -8.63
N ALA A 8 6.45 -7.83 -9.26
CA ALA A 8 5.09 -7.97 -8.76
C ALA A 8 4.65 -9.43 -8.69
N ASP A 9 4.92 -10.21 -9.74
CA ASP A 9 4.59 -11.64 -9.79
C ASP A 9 5.33 -12.42 -8.69
N TRP A 10 6.61 -12.13 -8.47
CA TRP A 10 7.39 -12.77 -7.41
C TRP A 10 6.88 -12.42 -6.00
N ILE A 11 6.62 -11.14 -5.73
CA ILE A 11 6.07 -10.67 -4.45
C ILE A 11 4.72 -11.33 -4.16
N HIS A 12 3.83 -11.38 -5.15
CA HIS A 12 2.52 -12.00 -5.01
C HIS A 12 2.58 -13.52 -4.90
N GLY A 13 3.52 -14.17 -5.59
CA GLY A 13 3.68 -15.63 -5.59
C GLY A 13 4.34 -16.22 -4.35
N GLU A 14 5.33 -15.54 -3.76
CA GLU A 14 6.09 -16.06 -2.61
C GLU A 14 5.48 -15.62 -1.28
N LYS A 15 4.85 -16.56 -0.55
CA LYS A 15 4.11 -16.34 0.71
C LYS A 15 4.92 -15.73 1.85
N LYS A 16 6.26 -15.81 1.80
CA LYS A 16 7.15 -15.27 2.82
C LYS A 16 7.51 -13.80 2.62
N ILE A 17 7.13 -13.21 1.49
CA ILE A 17 7.40 -11.81 1.19
C ILE A 17 6.27 -10.93 1.74
N TYR A 18 6.66 -9.86 2.40
CA TYR A 18 5.76 -8.81 2.87
C TYR A 18 6.23 -7.50 2.25
N PRO A 19 5.53 -7.00 1.22
CA PRO A 19 5.88 -5.70 0.65
C PRO A 19 5.74 -4.63 1.72
N VAL A 20 6.64 -3.66 1.64
CA VAL A 20 6.68 -2.50 2.52
C VAL A 20 5.87 -1.41 1.85
N ASP A 21 4.91 -0.84 2.60
CA ASP A 21 4.01 0.19 2.08
C ASP A 21 3.33 -0.21 0.74
N PRO A 22 2.73 -1.42 0.65
CA PRO A 22 2.03 -1.80 -0.55
C PRO A 22 0.77 -0.95 -0.69
N TYR A 23 0.42 -0.69 -1.94
CA TYR A 23 -0.80 0.00 -2.29
C TYR A 23 -1.74 -0.90 -3.08
N VAL A 24 -3.03 -0.58 -3.02
CA VAL A 24 -4.03 -1.08 -3.96
C VAL A 24 -4.44 0.08 -4.85
N SER A 25 -4.12 0.01 -6.14
CA SER A 25 -4.57 1.00 -7.11
C SER A 25 -6.02 0.74 -7.49
N ILE A 26 -6.83 1.79 -7.42
CA ILE A 26 -8.19 1.84 -7.94
C ILE A 26 -8.14 2.70 -9.21
N GLY A 27 -8.51 2.11 -10.34
CA GLY A 27 -8.83 2.85 -11.55
C GLY A 27 -10.32 3.15 -11.57
N LEU A 28 -10.67 4.43 -11.62
CA LEU A 28 -12.04 4.89 -11.83
C LEU A 28 -12.17 5.26 -13.31
N THR A 29 -13.05 4.58 -14.03
CA THR A 29 -13.30 4.86 -15.44
C THR A 29 -14.80 4.78 -15.67
N THR A 30 -15.36 5.84 -16.23
CA THR A 30 -16.79 5.93 -16.51
C THR A 30 -17.02 6.00 -18.00
N GLY A 31 -18.14 5.45 -18.48
CA GLY A 31 -18.72 5.94 -19.73
C GLY A 31 -19.20 7.38 -19.53
N ALA A 32 -19.49 8.09 -20.63
CA ALA A 32 -19.84 9.53 -20.61
C ALA A 32 -20.99 9.95 -19.66
N ASP A 33 -21.74 9.00 -19.08
CA ASP A 33 -22.88 9.24 -18.20
C ASP A 33 -22.81 8.53 -16.83
N ASP A 34 -21.72 7.80 -16.48
CA ASP A 34 -21.70 7.06 -15.21
C ASP A 34 -21.27 7.94 -14.03
N ILE A 35 -21.99 7.86 -12.91
CA ILE A 35 -21.58 8.47 -11.64
C ILE A 35 -20.97 7.36 -10.77
N LEU A 36 -19.67 7.47 -10.50
CA LEU A 36 -18.95 6.57 -9.59
C LEU A 36 -18.56 7.33 -8.31
N ALA A 37 -18.92 6.78 -7.16
CA ALA A 37 -18.46 7.24 -5.86
C ALA A 37 -17.83 6.11 -5.04
N VAL A 38 -16.59 6.27 -4.56
CA VAL A 38 -16.03 5.40 -3.52
C VAL A 38 -16.51 5.92 -2.17
N ARG A 39 -17.39 5.16 -1.50
CA ARG A 39 -18.08 5.57 -0.28
C ARG A 39 -17.33 5.19 1.00
N ASN A 40 -16.68 4.03 0.98
CA ASN A 40 -15.98 3.50 2.13
C ASN A 40 -14.86 2.55 1.68
N VAL A 41 -13.74 2.56 2.40
CA VAL A 41 -12.68 1.58 2.24
C VAL A 41 -12.34 1.07 3.63
N THR A 42 -12.32 -0.24 3.82
CA THR A 42 -12.00 -0.86 5.11
C THR A 42 -11.01 -2.00 4.92
N ALA A 43 -10.15 -2.22 5.91
CA ALA A 43 -9.28 -3.37 5.95
C ALA A 43 -9.68 -4.33 7.07
N LYS A 44 -9.72 -5.62 6.75
CA LYS A 44 -9.89 -6.69 7.71
C LYS A 44 -8.58 -7.45 7.85
N VAL A 45 -7.97 -7.36 9.03
CA VAL A 45 -6.75 -8.12 9.36
C VAL A 45 -7.14 -9.52 9.81
N PHE A 46 -6.63 -10.54 9.12
CA PHE A 46 -6.79 -11.94 9.51
C PHE A 46 -5.68 -12.38 10.46
N ARG A 47 -4.46 -11.94 10.19
CA ARG A 47 -3.27 -12.32 10.94
C ARG A 47 -2.36 -11.13 11.13
N ARG A 48 -1.78 -11.03 12.33
CA ARG A 48 -0.74 -10.07 12.69
C ARG A 48 0.38 -10.79 13.41
N THR A 49 1.60 -10.70 12.90
CA THR A 49 2.78 -11.42 13.43
C THR A 49 3.92 -10.45 13.67
N LEU A 50 4.59 -10.52 14.83
CA LEU A 50 5.77 -9.70 15.08
C LEU A 50 6.91 -10.15 14.14
N ALA A 51 7.43 -9.22 13.34
CA ALA A 51 8.58 -9.43 12.50
C ALA A 51 9.81 -9.60 13.39
N THR A 52 10.39 -10.80 13.37
CA THR A 52 11.66 -11.10 14.04
C THR A 52 12.59 -11.70 12.99
N ASN A 53 13.81 -11.15 12.86
CA ASN A 53 14.82 -11.59 11.89
C ASN A 53 14.31 -11.58 10.43
N ALA A 54 14.08 -10.39 9.88
CA ALA A 54 13.70 -10.24 8.47
C ALA A 54 14.92 -9.80 7.63
N THR A 55 14.81 -9.91 6.32
CA THR A 55 15.74 -9.31 5.37
C THR A 55 14.99 -8.26 4.59
N ALA A 56 15.50 -7.03 4.58
CA ALA A 56 14.92 -5.97 3.78
C ALA A 56 15.42 -6.13 2.34
N VAL A 57 14.48 -6.15 1.40
CA VAL A 57 14.78 -6.10 -0.04
C VAL A 57 14.24 -4.78 -0.54
N GLN A 58 15.11 -3.97 -1.13
CA GLN A 58 14.77 -2.64 -1.66
C GLN A 58 14.98 -2.64 -3.17
N CYS A 59 14.08 -1.99 -3.89
CA CYS A 59 14.28 -1.64 -5.29
C CYS A 59 14.61 -0.14 -5.33
N THR A 60 15.83 0.24 -5.75
CA THR A 60 16.24 1.66 -5.79
C THR A 60 15.92 2.37 -7.10
N TYR A 61 15.41 1.65 -8.10
CA TYR A 61 15.20 2.16 -9.47
C TYR A 61 13.78 2.70 -9.72
N GLY A 62 13.12 3.23 -8.69
CA GLY A 62 11.73 3.67 -8.75
C GLY A 62 11.45 4.65 -9.90
N GLY A 63 10.27 4.51 -10.52
CA GLY A 63 9.66 5.54 -11.34
C GLY A 63 8.76 6.40 -10.47
N GLY A 64 8.69 7.70 -10.72
CA GLY A 64 7.72 8.56 -10.05
C GLY A 64 6.28 8.09 -10.31
N PHE A 65 5.38 8.33 -9.35
CA PHE A 65 3.97 7.99 -9.45
C PHE A 65 3.14 9.13 -8.84
N SER A 66 1.98 9.42 -9.42
CA SER A 66 0.99 10.39 -8.92
C SER A 66 -0.33 9.63 -8.82
N PRO A 67 -0.85 9.40 -7.60
CA PRO A 67 -2.01 8.54 -7.40
C PRO A 67 -3.35 9.22 -7.69
N GLY A 68 -3.40 10.55 -7.89
CA GLY A 68 -4.64 11.33 -8.01
C GLY A 68 -5.30 11.54 -6.65
N HIS A 69 -5.76 10.44 -6.03
CA HIS A 69 -6.19 10.41 -4.64
C HIS A 69 -5.38 9.42 -3.81
N LEU A 70 -5.10 9.78 -2.56
CA LEU A 70 -4.45 8.90 -1.58
C LEU A 70 -5.44 8.53 -0.47
N VAL A 71 -5.88 7.29 -0.43
CA VAL A 71 -6.72 6.71 0.64
C VAL A 71 -5.81 6.01 1.66
N VAL A 72 -5.82 6.49 2.91
CA VAL A 72 -5.06 5.92 4.02
C VAL A 72 -6.00 5.10 4.91
N VAL A 73 -5.76 3.80 5.01
CA VAL A 73 -6.51 2.88 5.88
C VAL A 73 -5.69 2.58 7.13
N ASP A 74 -6.03 3.26 8.23
CA ASP A 74 -5.43 3.05 9.54
C ASP A 74 -5.96 1.76 10.18
N THR A 75 -5.14 0.71 10.09
CA THR A 75 -5.41 -0.62 10.63
C THR A 75 -5.31 -0.68 12.16
N VAL A 76 -4.69 0.31 12.80
CA VAL A 76 -4.52 0.40 14.26
C VAL A 76 -5.73 1.08 14.89
N ARG A 77 -6.12 2.24 14.35
CA ARG A 77 -7.26 3.03 14.82
C ARG A 77 -8.58 2.64 14.15
N GLN A 78 -8.54 1.78 13.14
CA GLN A 78 -9.69 1.36 12.33
C GLN A 78 -10.42 2.55 11.71
N LYS A 79 -9.63 3.49 11.16
CA LYS A 79 -10.12 4.69 10.49
C LYS A 79 -9.64 4.72 9.06
N THR A 80 -10.44 5.29 8.18
CA THR A 80 -10.05 5.53 6.80
C THR A 80 -10.15 7.02 6.54
N ARG A 81 -9.17 7.56 5.82
CA ARG A 81 -9.14 8.94 5.38
C ARG A 81 -8.65 9.00 3.94
N PHE A 82 -8.98 10.05 3.21
CA PHE A 82 -8.40 10.29 1.89
C PHE A 82 -7.90 11.73 1.73
N HIS A 83 -6.98 11.92 0.79
CA HIS A 83 -6.44 13.20 0.34
C HIS A 83 -6.56 13.27 -1.18
N SER A 84 -6.95 14.42 -1.72
CA SER A 84 -6.97 14.72 -3.15
C SER A 84 -5.73 15.52 -3.54
N ASP A 85 -5.18 15.31 -4.73
CA ASP A 85 -4.11 16.15 -5.28
C ASP A 85 -4.53 17.64 -5.43
N ASP A 86 -5.84 17.92 -5.43
CA ASP A 86 -6.41 19.28 -5.44
C ASP A 86 -6.49 19.94 -4.05
N ASP A 87 -6.29 19.17 -2.96
CA ASP A 87 -6.34 19.69 -1.60
C ASP A 87 -5.02 20.38 -1.21
N GLU A 88 -5.05 21.26 -0.20
CA GLU A 88 -3.80 21.74 0.41
C GLU A 88 -3.02 20.57 1.03
N GLU A 89 -1.68 20.64 1.03
CA GLU A 89 -0.82 19.64 1.68
C GLU A 89 -1.33 19.38 3.12
N ASP A 90 -1.42 18.10 3.49
CA ASP A 90 -1.90 17.60 4.79
C ASP A 90 -3.40 17.72 5.09
N VAL A 91 -4.25 18.11 4.12
CA VAL A 91 -5.71 18.04 4.29
C VAL A 91 -6.21 16.62 4.01
N TYR A 92 -6.78 15.99 5.03
CA TYR A 92 -7.37 14.65 4.94
C TYR A 92 -8.86 14.67 5.32
N HIS A 93 -9.66 13.94 4.56
CA HIS A 93 -11.10 13.77 4.77
C HIS A 93 -11.39 12.38 5.36
N GLU A 94 -12.16 12.30 6.46
CA GLU A 94 -12.56 11.02 7.05
C GLU A 94 -13.59 10.28 6.17
N MET A 95 -13.40 8.97 6.01
CA MET A 95 -14.32 8.07 5.31
C MET A 95 -14.94 7.06 6.28
N PRO A 96 -16.27 6.91 6.29
CA PRO A 96 -17.29 7.87 5.80
C PRO A 96 -17.34 9.15 6.68
N PRO A 97 -17.94 10.27 6.21
CA PRO A 97 -18.77 10.44 5.01
C PRO A 97 -18.02 10.95 3.76
N GLY A 98 -16.70 11.16 3.83
CA GLY A 98 -15.91 11.57 2.68
C GLY A 98 -15.98 10.55 1.54
N THR A 99 -16.04 11.03 0.28
CA THR A 99 -16.16 10.17 -0.90
C THR A 99 -15.32 10.68 -2.05
N ILE A 100 -14.75 9.77 -2.84
CA ILE A 100 -14.06 10.09 -4.08
C ILE A 100 -15.06 9.97 -5.24
N THR A 101 -15.19 11.00 -6.07
CA THR A 101 -16.17 11.05 -7.17
C THR A 101 -15.55 11.54 -8.47
N LEU A 102 -15.94 10.90 -9.57
CA LEU A 102 -15.60 11.36 -10.92
C LEU A 102 -16.48 12.56 -11.31
N HIS A 103 -15.96 13.77 -11.19
CA HIS A 103 -16.68 15.02 -11.48
C HIS A 103 -16.69 15.37 -12.98
N GLY A 104 -17.16 14.46 -13.84
CA GLY A 104 -17.14 14.65 -15.30
C GLY A 104 -15.75 14.46 -15.92
N LEU A 105 -14.84 13.81 -15.20
CA LEU A 105 -13.60 13.28 -15.74
C LEU A 105 -13.85 11.90 -16.34
N ASP A 106 -13.20 11.60 -17.47
CA ASP A 106 -13.27 10.27 -18.09
C ASP A 106 -12.56 9.19 -17.26
N HIS A 107 -11.55 9.59 -16.49
CA HIS A 107 -10.74 8.73 -15.65
C HIS A 107 -10.18 9.48 -14.45
N GLU A 108 -10.00 8.75 -13.34
CA GLU A 108 -9.30 9.18 -12.14
C GLU A 108 -8.67 7.96 -11.48
N SER A 109 -7.65 8.17 -10.65
CA SER A 109 -7.06 7.08 -9.87
C SER A 109 -7.11 7.37 -8.38
N ALA A 110 -7.08 6.30 -7.59
CA ALA A 110 -6.81 6.38 -6.17
C ALA A 110 -5.84 5.26 -5.78
N GLU A 111 -4.92 5.55 -4.85
CA GLU A 111 -4.16 4.52 -4.14
C GLU A 111 -4.72 4.30 -2.75
N ILE A 112 -4.90 3.05 -2.37
CA ILE A 112 -5.13 2.69 -0.98
C ILE A 112 -3.80 2.28 -0.38
N VAL A 113 -3.31 3.05 0.58
CA VAL A 113 -2.18 2.70 1.44
C VAL A 113 -2.69 2.31 2.82
N PHE A 114 -1.93 1.47 3.50
CA PHE A 114 -2.24 1.05 4.86
C PHE A 114 -1.53 1.99 5.84
N GLU A 115 -2.09 2.25 7.01
CA GLU A 115 -1.35 2.77 8.17
C GLU A 115 -1.35 1.67 9.24
N SER A 116 -0.17 1.16 9.59
CA SER A 116 -0.02 -0.06 10.38
C SER A 116 1.05 0.07 11.45
N GLN A 117 0.91 -0.72 12.53
CA GLN A 117 1.88 -0.72 13.61
C GLN A 117 3.23 -1.25 13.10
N GLU A 118 4.30 -0.52 13.42
CA GLU A 118 5.66 -0.92 13.08
C GLU A 118 5.99 -2.32 13.61
N ARG A 119 6.92 -3.00 12.93
CA ARG A 119 7.43 -4.34 13.28
C ARG A 119 6.41 -5.46 13.20
N TYR A 120 5.23 -5.22 12.65
CA TYR A 120 4.26 -6.29 12.39
C TYR A 120 4.16 -6.60 10.91
N LEU A 121 4.00 -7.90 10.64
CA LEU A 121 3.61 -8.48 9.37
C LEU A 121 2.10 -8.72 9.42
N TYR A 122 1.39 -8.22 8.41
CA TYR A 122 -0.06 -8.28 8.32
C TYR A 122 -0.50 -9.16 7.16
N GLU A 123 -1.49 -9.99 7.41
CA GLU A 123 -2.26 -10.71 6.38
C GLU A 123 -3.72 -10.30 6.52
N GLY A 124 -4.37 -9.89 5.43
CA GLY A 124 -5.73 -9.36 5.47
C GLY A 124 -6.40 -9.23 4.11
N MET A 125 -7.50 -8.50 4.08
CA MET A 125 -8.23 -8.11 2.87
C MET A 125 -8.66 -6.66 2.97
N VAL A 126 -8.88 -6.03 1.83
CA VAL A 126 -9.52 -4.72 1.72
C VAL A 126 -10.91 -4.89 1.12
N THR A 127 -11.89 -4.22 1.70
CA THR A 127 -13.24 -4.09 1.15
C THR A 127 -13.48 -2.64 0.77
N ILE A 128 -13.81 -2.43 -0.50
CA ILE A 128 -14.17 -1.13 -1.08
C ILE A 128 -15.68 -1.17 -1.32
N THR A 129 -16.40 -0.26 -0.69
CA THR A 129 -17.81 0.01 -0.99
C THR A 129 -17.87 1.18 -1.97
N ALA A 130 -18.31 0.89 -3.19
CA ALA A 130 -18.53 1.89 -4.22
C ALA A 130 -20.02 1.99 -4.57
N GLU A 131 -20.40 3.07 -5.21
CA GLU A 131 -21.71 3.28 -5.80
C GLU A 131 -21.50 3.66 -7.27
N VAL A 132 -22.11 2.91 -8.18
CA VAL A 132 -22.04 3.15 -9.63
C VAL A 132 -23.47 3.33 -10.11
N ASN A 133 -23.81 4.53 -10.60
CA ASN A 133 -25.16 4.88 -11.06
C ASN A 133 -26.26 4.61 -10.01
N GLY A 134 -25.94 4.85 -8.74
CA GLY A 134 -26.85 4.61 -7.62
C GLY A 134 -26.91 3.16 -7.14
N GLU A 135 -26.22 2.22 -7.79
CA GLU A 135 -26.13 0.84 -7.35
C GLU A 135 -24.87 0.60 -6.52
N GLN A 136 -25.05 0.06 -5.31
CA GLN A 136 -23.93 -0.26 -4.43
C GLN A 136 -23.17 -1.48 -4.97
N GLN A 137 -21.85 -1.36 -5.08
CA GLN A 137 -20.92 -2.43 -5.38
C GLN A 137 -19.97 -2.66 -4.21
N ILE A 138 -19.60 -3.92 -3.98
CA ILE A 138 -18.62 -4.32 -2.98
C ILE A 138 -17.49 -5.02 -3.73
N ILE A 139 -16.29 -4.46 -3.62
CA ILE A 139 -15.08 -5.00 -4.23
C ILE A 139 -14.18 -5.47 -3.08
N GLU A 140 -13.74 -6.73 -3.16
CA GLU A 140 -12.84 -7.31 -2.17
C GLU A 140 -11.49 -7.62 -2.81
N VAL A 141 -10.42 -7.19 -2.16
CA VAL A 141 -9.05 -7.45 -2.58
C VAL A 141 -8.37 -8.29 -1.50
N GLY A 142 -8.02 -9.52 -1.87
CA GLY A 142 -7.55 -10.56 -0.96
C GLY A 142 -8.69 -11.36 -0.30
N SER A 143 -8.36 -12.53 0.25
CA SER A 143 -9.28 -13.39 1.01
C SER A 143 -8.56 -14.10 2.15
N ALA A 144 -9.28 -14.86 2.99
CA ALA A 144 -8.63 -15.64 4.04
C ALA A 144 -7.69 -16.72 3.48
N GLU A 145 -7.99 -17.27 2.31
CA GLU A 145 -7.19 -18.30 1.62
C GLU A 145 -6.04 -17.70 0.81
N ALA A 146 -6.21 -16.46 0.33
CA ALA A 146 -5.24 -15.70 -0.45
C ALA A 146 -5.17 -14.25 0.05
N PRO A 147 -4.58 -14.01 1.23
CA PRO A 147 -4.60 -12.69 1.85
C PRO A 147 -3.66 -11.71 1.14
N LEU A 148 -4.05 -10.44 1.16
CA LEU A 148 -3.10 -9.34 1.00
C LEU A 148 -2.09 -9.40 2.13
N ARG A 149 -0.83 -9.10 1.81
CA ARG A 149 0.29 -9.14 2.75
C ARG A 149 0.97 -7.79 2.74
N TRP A 150 1.25 -7.25 3.93
CA TRP A 150 1.94 -5.97 4.04
C TRP A 150 2.73 -5.87 5.35
N THR A 151 3.74 -5.01 5.35
CA THR A 151 4.42 -4.56 6.57
C THR A 151 4.72 -3.09 6.45
N LEU A 152 4.65 -2.39 7.57
CA LEU A 152 4.55 -0.93 7.60
C LEU A 152 3.38 -0.42 6.78
N GLY A 153 2.85 0.69 7.24
CA GLY A 153 1.90 1.42 6.47
C GLY A 153 1.92 2.84 7.01
N GLY A 154 1.92 3.81 6.10
CA GLY A 154 1.66 5.20 6.45
C GLY A 154 2.91 6.04 6.29
N THR A 155 2.91 6.78 5.19
CA THR A 155 3.89 7.77 4.74
C THR A 155 5.28 7.18 4.49
N ALA A 156 5.63 7.11 3.20
CA ALA A 156 6.99 7.10 2.66
C ALA A 156 7.81 8.35 3.08
N GLY A 157 7.67 8.80 4.32
CA GLY A 157 8.57 9.74 4.96
C GLY A 157 9.88 9.04 5.35
N PRO A 158 10.89 9.82 5.75
CA PRO A 158 12.22 9.31 6.15
C PRO A 158 12.17 8.20 7.24
N ALA A 159 11.08 8.10 7.99
CA ALA A 159 10.84 7.06 9.00
C ALA A 159 10.78 5.63 8.42
N GLY A 160 10.32 5.44 7.18
CA GLY A 160 10.30 4.12 6.54
C GLY A 160 11.71 3.54 6.37
N GLY A 161 12.71 4.40 6.14
CA GLY A 161 14.10 3.98 6.00
C GLY A 161 14.72 3.45 7.30
N GLU A 162 14.43 4.09 8.43
CA GLU A 162 14.97 3.67 9.74
C GLU A 162 14.41 2.31 10.18
N PHE A 163 13.12 2.07 9.95
CA PHE A 163 12.54 0.76 10.23
C PHE A 163 13.15 -0.34 9.37
N LEU A 164 13.32 -0.11 8.06
CA LEU A 164 13.89 -1.13 7.17
C LEU A 164 15.33 -1.47 7.59
N GLN A 165 16.10 -0.49 8.03
CA GLN A 165 17.42 -0.71 8.61
C GLN A 165 17.34 -1.49 9.94
N SER A 166 16.28 -1.30 10.73
CA SER A 166 16.09 -2.06 11.98
C SER A 166 15.80 -3.54 11.77
N LEU A 167 15.26 -3.92 10.61
CA LEU A 167 14.92 -5.31 10.30
C LEU A 167 16.14 -6.18 10.02
N GLY A 168 17.22 -5.60 9.50
CA GLY A 168 18.45 -6.30 9.13
C GLY A 168 19.17 -5.63 7.96
N PRO A 169 20.15 -6.33 7.35
CA PRO A 169 20.81 -5.83 6.15
C PRO A 169 19.82 -5.70 4.98
N GLY A 170 19.94 -4.61 4.24
CA GLY A 170 19.19 -4.33 3.03
C GLY A 170 19.94 -4.82 1.80
N TYR A 171 19.21 -5.41 0.85
CA TYR A 171 19.75 -5.88 -0.42
C TYR A 171 19.00 -5.25 -1.60
N ASP A 172 19.74 -5.00 -2.67
CA ASP A 172 19.19 -4.63 -3.98
C ASP A 172 19.80 -5.53 -5.06
N TRP A 173 19.11 -5.67 -6.18
CA TRP A 173 19.59 -6.37 -7.35
C TRP A 173 20.45 -5.44 -8.20
N ASP A 174 21.73 -5.78 -8.39
CA ASP A 174 22.58 -5.10 -9.36
C ASP A 174 22.33 -5.70 -10.76
N PRO A 175 21.67 -4.97 -11.68
CA PRO A 175 21.38 -5.52 -13.01
C PRO A 175 22.63 -5.70 -13.87
N THR A 176 23.70 -4.94 -13.61
CA THR A 176 24.98 -5.03 -14.34
C THR A 176 25.73 -6.29 -13.93
N ARG A 177 25.81 -6.56 -12.62
CA ARG A 177 26.48 -7.73 -12.06
C ARG A 177 25.60 -8.97 -12.01
N ARG A 178 24.28 -8.81 -12.21
CA ARG A 178 23.27 -9.87 -12.09
C ARG A 178 23.39 -10.63 -10.76
N THR A 179 23.53 -9.89 -9.66
CA THR A 179 23.64 -10.44 -8.31
C THR A 179 22.98 -9.52 -7.31
N TRP A 180 22.53 -10.09 -6.19
CA TRP A 180 22.16 -9.31 -5.02
C TRP A 180 23.41 -8.67 -4.42
N VAL A 181 23.32 -7.39 -4.10
CA VAL A 181 24.34 -6.62 -3.39
C VAL A 181 23.75 -6.06 -2.11
N GLN A 182 24.53 -6.12 -1.03
CA GLN A 182 24.13 -5.51 0.23
C GLN A 182 24.30 -3.99 0.10
N ILE A 183 23.23 -3.24 0.37
CA ILE A 183 23.20 -1.78 0.29
C ILE A 183 23.12 -1.10 1.66
N THR A 184 22.73 -1.83 2.71
CA THR A 184 22.76 -1.35 4.10
C THR A 184 23.24 -2.46 5.05
N GLU A 185 23.94 -2.08 6.13
CA GLU A 185 24.43 -3.03 7.14
C GLU A 185 23.33 -3.48 8.14
N GLY A 186 22.21 -2.77 8.16
CA GLY A 186 21.22 -2.84 9.25
C GLY A 186 21.65 -2.01 10.46
N LEU A 187 20.74 -1.80 11.42
CA LEU A 187 21.09 -1.11 12.66
C LEU A 187 22.08 -1.94 13.49
N PRO A 188 23.07 -1.31 14.15
CA PRO A 188 23.99 -2.01 15.03
C PRO A 188 23.27 -2.78 16.14
N SER A 189 23.81 -3.93 16.55
CA SER A 189 23.18 -4.83 17.54
C SER A 189 22.99 -4.23 18.95
N TRP A 190 23.57 -3.05 19.23
CA TRP A 190 23.47 -2.34 20.50
C TRP A 190 22.35 -1.29 20.53
N VAL A 191 21.71 -1.00 19.38
CA VAL A 191 20.49 -0.19 19.37
C VAL A 191 19.36 -1.02 20.00
N PRO A 192 18.69 -0.54 21.06
CA PRO A 192 17.63 -1.29 21.73
C PRO A 192 16.56 -1.72 20.71
N ARG A 193 16.32 -3.04 20.63
CA ARG A 193 15.23 -3.60 19.85
C ARG A 193 13.92 -3.41 20.60
#